data_AF-W6TAU8-F1
#
_entry.id   AF-W6TAU8-F1
#
_cell.length_a   1.000
_cell.length_b   1.000
_cell.length_c   1.000
_cell.angle_alpha   90.00
_cell.angle_beta   90.00
_cell.angle_gamma   90.00
#
_symmetry.space_group_name_H-M   'P 1'
#
loop_
_entity.id
_entity.type
_entity.pdbx_description
1 polymer ?
#
loop_
_entity_poly.entity_id
_entity_poly.type
_entity_poly.pdbx_seq_one_letter_code
_entity_poly.pdbx_strand_id
1 'polypeptide(L)'
;MPAATTLITPAENRFFILSERARRATSLNQISRLLREHVTIKADSDFLLDTVRNLIMHDHADWLTTCSHEWQLLATLPYVINPSDSRQQWSHCELCHKPVRYEYHVQNKHNHQEIVVGSECVKKFMNAETRYLMVITTEDNFYAVAQYQTLTAKVPTVPTIMFKQPWFPELPGAQQPQARQVRQQTSQTVTTYLKRKTKQLPLHELQPSLTTYQALVQVEADVIAAKQAAEIKQQTAVQHHRQQTAQQAVQSAADELRTSPAYRQYLRRLADIIVTRPDRAAAKSAFSALKAPQTSRPLVNAYQFGLMVTEYTQTGQIQVRRLAMLNRDFVADLNQVTKALDQRQTTRFYDDIFNSCWGWDYHQAATQRTDWERLLSTRWGHALSLAWFEQLAQQTTPDTITAWLQQHATATMQQKLARRLKAQPALKPVPRQRLTKRELRTFCDREVAASADATALTARFETMYQLPATQQAVMLETLNYYYVAQHSATDHQAALKQLQWLLK
;
A
#
# COMPACT_ATOMS: atom_id res chain seq x y z
N MET A 1 41.38 -5.47 -42.27
CA MET A 1 40.58 -5.83 -41.08
C MET A 1 41.08 -4.98 -39.91
N PRO A 2 40.22 -4.22 -39.21
CA PRO A 2 40.65 -3.48 -38.03
C PRO A 2 41.15 -4.45 -36.96
N ALA A 3 42.24 -4.09 -36.27
CA ALA A 3 42.82 -4.92 -35.22
C ALA A 3 41.81 -5.08 -34.06
N ALA A 4 41.48 -6.33 -33.76
CA ALA A 4 40.60 -6.70 -32.66
C ALA A 4 41.07 -6.10 -31.32
N THR A 5 40.20 -5.33 -30.64
CA THR A 5 40.49 -4.74 -29.33
C THR A 5 40.70 -5.86 -28.30
N THR A 6 41.91 -5.95 -27.74
CA THR A 6 42.21 -6.92 -26.66
C THR A 6 41.65 -6.42 -25.35
N LEU A 7 40.83 -7.23 -24.69
CA LEU A 7 40.21 -6.90 -23.39
C LEU A 7 41.07 -7.35 -22.22
N ILE A 8 41.67 -8.54 -22.32
CA ILE A 8 42.58 -9.09 -21.32
C ILE A 8 43.80 -9.67 -22.04
N THR A 9 44.97 -9.10 -21.74
CA THR A 9 46.27 -9.56 -22.24
C THR A 9 46.76 -10.80 -21.49
N PRO A 10 47.70 -11.59 -22.05
CA PRO A 10 48.30 -12.73 -21.33
C PRO A 10 48.83 -12.38 -19.94
N ALA A 11 49.49 -11.23 -19.80
CA ALA A 11 50.05 -10.79 -18.53
C ALA A 11 48.97 -10.37 -17.51
N GLU A 12 47.89 -9.73 -17.96
CA GLU A 12 46.74 -9.41 -17.11
C GLU A 12 46.04 -10.68 -16.64
N ASN A 13 45.82 -11.64 -17.55
CA ASN A 13 45.24 -12.93 -17.21
C ASN A 13 46.08 -13.64 -16.13
N ARG A 14 47.40 -13.76 -16.35
CA ARG A 14 48.30 -14.39 -15.39
C ARG A 14 48.27 -13.67 -14.04
N PHE A 15 48.26 -12.34 -14.04
CA PHE A 15 48.17 -11.54 -12.83
C PHE A 15 46.87 -11.76 -12.06
N PHE A 16 45.73 -11.82 -12.76
CA PHE A 16 44.43 -12.16 -12.20
C PHE A 16 44.37 -13.56 -11.61
N ILE A 17 44.96 -14.55 -12.29
CA ILE A 17 45.01 -15.94 -11.80
C ILE A 17 45.83 -16.04 -10.52
N LEU A 18 46.99 -15.37 -10.47
CA LEU A 18 47.88 -15.40 -9.31
C LEU A 18 47.32 -14.61 -8.11
N SER A 19 46.49 -13.58 -8.34
CA SER A 19 45.88 -12.75 -7.30
C SER A 19 44.60 -13.38 -6.73
N GLU A 20 44.75 -14.54 -6.10
CA GLU A 20 43.63 -15.42 -5.78
C GLU A 20 42.55 -14.78 -4.89
N ARG A 21 42.94 -14.04 -3.86
CA ARG A 21 41.98 -13.51 -2.89
C ARG A 21 41.19 -12.35 -3.48
N ALA A 22 41.84 -11.46 -4.21
CA ALA A 22 41.25 -10.35 -4.96
C ALA A 22 40.28 -10.88 -6.01
N ARG A 23 40.67 -11.94 -6.71
CA ARG A 23 39.80 -12.64 -7.65
C ARG A 23 38.55 -13.18 -6.97
N ARG A 24 38.68 -13.85 -5.82
CA ARG A 24 37.54 -14.40 -5.06
C ARG A 24 36.63 -13.33 -4.45
N ALA A 25 37.18 -12.18 -4.08
CA ALA A 25 36.47 -11.09 -3.40
C ALA A 25 35.76 -10.11 -4.35
N THR A 26 36.00 -10.22 -5.66
CA THR A 26 35.44 -9.32 -6.68
C THR A 26 34.62 -10.09 -7.72
N SER A 27 33.97 -9.36 -8.63
CA SER A 27 33.28 -9.93 -9.78
C SER A 27 34.21 -10.70 -10.74
N LEU A 28 35.53 -10.55 -10.63
CA LEU A 28 36.53 -11.33 -11.38
C LEU A 28 36.36 -12.85 -11.17
N ASN A 29 35.80 -13.28 -10.03
CA ASN A 29 35.49 -14.69 -9.78
C ASN A 29 34.54 -15.27 -10.84
N GLN A 30 33.60 -14.47 -11.33
CA GLN A 30 32.57 -14.88 -12.29
C GLN A 30 33.17 -15.33 -13.62
N ILE A 31 34.34 -14.81 -13.98
CA ILE A 31 35.06 -15.14 -15.22
C ILE A 31 36.26 -16.06 -15.00
N SER A 32 36.40 -16.66 -13.82
CA SER A 32 37.61 -17.43 -13.48
C SER A 32 37.82 -18.68 -14.34
N ARG A 33 36.74 -19.30 -14.81
CA ARG A 33 36.81 -20.39 -15.78
C ARG A 33 37.36 -19.89 -17.12
N LEU A 34 36.81 -18.78 -17.61
CA LEU A 34 37.24 -18.13 -18.85
C LEU A 34 38.74 -17.78 -18.82
N LEU A 35 39.24 -17.24 -17.70
CA LEU A 35 40.66 -16.91 -17.54
C LEU A 35 41.57 -18.15 -17.67
N ARG A 36 41.13 -19.32 -17.18
CA ARG A 36 41.92 -20.56 -17.29
C ARG A 36 41.88 -21.17 -18.69
N GLU A 37 40.75 -21.04 -19.37
CA GLU A 37 40.53 -21.60 -20.71
C GLU A 37 41.18 -20.75 -21.81
N HIS A 38 41.25 -19.42 -21.62
CA HIS A 38 41.72 -18.48 -22.65
C HIS A 38 42.75 -17.49 -22.13
N VAL A 39 44.01 -17.67 -22.55
CA VAL A 39 45.15 -16.82 -22.15
C VAL A 39 44.96 -15.36 -22.58
N THR A 40 44.37 -15.12 -23.76
CA THR A 40 44.04 -13.77 -24.26
C THR A 40 42.56 -13.71 -24.57
N ILE A 41 41.91 -12.61 -24.18
CA ILE A 41 40.49 -12.38 -24.46
C ILE A 41 40.39 -11.12 -25.31
N LYS A 42 39.81 -11.24 -26.51
CA LYS A 42 39.56 -10.12 -27.42
C LYS A 42 38.08 -9.80 -27.47
N ALA A 43 37.74 -8.56 -27.80
CA ALA A 43 36.35 -8.10 -27.84
C ALA A 43 35.50 -8.88 -28.86
N ASP A 44 36.10 -9.43 -29.90
CA ASP A 44 35.47 -10.20 -30.97
C ASP A 44 35.63 -11.72 -30.81
N SER A 45 36.01 -12.20 -29.62
CA SER A 45 36.17 -13.65 -29.40
C SER A 45 34.83 -14.38 -29.45
N ASP A 46 34.72 -15.42 -30.29
CA ASP A 46 33.48 -16.20 -30.49
C ASP A 46 32.93 -16.84 -29.21
N PHE A 47 33.79 -17.12 -28.24
CA PHE A 47 33.44 -17.69 -26.94
C PHE A 47 32.97 -16.64 -25.91
N LEU A 48 33.04 -15.35 -26.22
CA LEU A 48 32.78 -14.26 -25.27
C LEU A 48 31.34 -13.73 -25.40
N LEU A 49 30.50 -14.10 -24.43
CA LEU A 49 29.14 -13.56 -24.28
C LEU A 49 29.15 -12.05 -24.02
N ASP A 50 28.16 -11.32 -24.56
CA ASP A 50 28.04 -9.86 -24.40
C ASP A 50 27.95 -9.42 -22.93
N THR A 51 27.26 -10.19 -22.08
CA THR A 51 27.18 -9.92 -20.64
C THR A 51 28.54 -9.98 -19.96
N VAL A 52 29.37 -10.95 -20.33
CA VAL A 52 30.74 -11.12 -19.83
C VAL A 52 31.66 -10.03 -20.38
N ARG A 53 31.50 -9.67 -21.66
CA ARG A 53 32.21 -8.54 -22.27
C ARG A 53 31.94 -7.24 -21.52
N ASN A 54 30.68 -6.94 -21.23
CA ASN A 54 30.28 -5.74 -20.51
C ASN A 54 30.81 -5.75 -19.07
N LEU A 55 30.80 -6.91 -18.41
CA LEU A 55 31.40 -7.06 -17.09
C LEU A 55 32.90 -6.73 -17.11
N ILE A 56 33.66 -7.28 -18.07
CA ILE A 56 35.08 -6.98 -18.23
C ILE A 56 35.27 -5.48 -18.48
N MET A 57 34.54 -4.90 -19.42
CA MET A 57 34.68 -3.47 -19.75
C MET A 57 34.37 -2.54 -18.57
N HIS A 58 33.42 -2.92 -17.72
CA HIS A 58 33.01 -2.13 -16.56
C HIS A 58 33.98 -2.28 -15.38
N ASP A 59 34.38 -3.50 -15.02
CA ASP A 59 35.10 -3.78 -13.76
C ASP A 59 36.62 -3.96 -13.93
N HIS A 60 37.16 -4.01 -15.15
CA HIS A 60 38.57 -4.34 -15.40
C HIS A 60 39.58 -3.48 -14.63
N ALA A 61 39.35 -2.17 -14.58
CA ALA A 61 40.22 -1.24 -13.86
C ALA A 61 40.20 -1.50 -12.34
N ASP A 62 39.04 -1.83 -11.79
CA ASP A 62 38.85 -2.15 -10.37
C ASP A 62 39.49 -3.50 -10.03
N TRP A 63 39.41 -4.49 -10.93
CA TRP A 63 40.10 -5.76 -10.79
C TRP A 63 41.61 -5.59 -10.77
N LEU A 64 42.18 -4.83 -11.70
CA LEU A 64 43.61 -4.54 -11.72
C LEU A 64 44.05 -3.85 -10.44
N THR A 65 43.31 -2.83 -10.02
CA THR A 65 43.58 -2.11 -8.78
C THR A 65 43.54 -3.05 -7.58
N THR A 66 42.47 -3.84 -7.43
CA THR A 66 42.31 -4.76 -6.30
C THR A 66 43.39 -5.84 -6.26
N CYS A 67 43.71 -6.44 -7.42
CA CYS A 67 44.79 -7.42 -7.54
C CYS A 67 46.16 -6.80 -7.19
N SER A 68 46.42 -5.55 -7.60
CA SER A 68 47.67 -4.83 -7.30
C SER A 68 47.94 -4.65 -5.80
N HIS A 69 46.90 -4.63 -4.98
CA HIS A 69 47.05 -4.47 -3.53
C HIS A 69 47.47 -5.76 -2.81
N GLU A 70 47.36 -6.93 -3.45
CA GLU A 70 47.77 -8.22 -2.87
C GLU A 70 49.28 -8.42 -2.84
N TRP A 71 50.00 -7.72 -3.71
CA TRP A 71 51.43 -7.91 -3.93
C TRP A 71 52.23 -6.79 -3.28
N GLN A 72 53.45 -7.11 -2.86
CA GLN A 72 54.45 -6.18 -2.35
C GLN A 72 55.85 -6.64 -2.76
N LEU A 73 56.85 -5.75 -2.75
CA LEU A 73 58.23 -6.19 -2.94
C LEU A 73 58.67 -7.11 -1.78
N LEU A 74 59.49 -8.11 -2.12
CA LEU A 74 60.10 -9.01 -1.16
C LEU A 74 61.20 -8.27 -0.38
N ALA A 75 61.14 -8.26 0.95
CA ALA A 75 62.04 -7.46 1.76
C ALA A 75 63.48 -7.97 1.82
N THR A 76 63.66 -9.29 1.73
CA THR A 76 64.97 -9.96 1.82
C THR A 76 65.79 -9.82 0.53
N LEU A 77 65.11 -9.80 -0.61
CA LEU A 77 65.73 -9.74 -1.93
C LEU A 77 64.82 -8.97 -2.91
N PRO A 78 64.64 -7.64 -2.75
CA PRO A 78 63.67 -6.89 -3.54
C PRO A 78 64.05 -6.77 -5.02
N TYR A 79 65.35 -6.84 -5.32
CA TYR A 79 65.91 -6.54 -6.63
C TYR A 79 67.19 -7.33 -6.89
N VAL A 80 67.33 -7.91 -8.08
CA VAL A 80 68.54 -8.60 -8.53
C VAL A 80 68.83 -8.18 -9.97
N ILE A 81 70.12 -7.98 -10.28
CA ILE A 81 70.58 -7.84 -11.65
C ILE A 81 71.17 -9.18 -12.06
N ASN A 82 70.62 -9.78 -13.11
CA ASN A 82 71.16 -11.02 -13.64
C ASN A 82 72.64 -10.81 -14.06
N PRO A 83 73.58 -11.63 -13.56
CA PRO A 83 75.01 -11.41 -13.79
C PRO A 83 75.46 -11.79 -15.21
N SER A 84 74.66 -12.55 -15.96
CA SER A 84 75.01 -12.96 -17.31
C SER A 84 74.75 -11.87 -18.34
N ASP A 85 75.71 -11.67 -19.25
CA ASP A 85 75.51 -10.83 -20.43
C ASP A 85 74.69 -11.53 -21.52
N SER A 86 74.47 -12.85 -21.41
CA SER A 86 73.66 -13.61 -22.36
C SER A 86 72.17 -13.55 -22.01
N ARG A 87 71.37 -12.94 -22.89
CA ARG A 87 69.91 -12.82 -22.73
C ARG A 87 69.19 -14.17 -22.60
N GLN A 88 69.75 -15.25 -23.14
CA GLN A 88 69.18 -16.59 -23.02
C GLN A 88 69.30 -17.19 -21.62
N GLN A 89 70.22 -16.65 -20.80
CA GLN A 89 70.44 -17.08 -19.42
C GLN A 89 69.67 -16.23 -18.39
N TRP A 90 68.90 -15.24 -18.86
CA TRP A 90 68.09 -14.39 -17.99
C TRP A 90 66.83 -15.11 -17.52
N SER A 91 66.45 -14.86 -16.26
CA SER A 91 65.15 -15.26 -15.73
C SER A 91 64.02 -14.67 -16.57
N HIS A 92 62.87 -15.33 -16.60
CA HIS A 92 61.70 -14.85 -17.33
C HIS A 92 60.70 -14.25 -16.37
N CYS A 93 60.13 -13.09 -16.73
CA CYS A 93 59.06 -12.47 -15.95
C CYS A 93 57.87 -13.44 -15.86
N GLU A 94 57.38 -13.71 -14.65
CA GLU A 94 56.28 -14.66 -14.45
C GLU A 94 54.91 -14.16 -14.89
N LEU A 95 54.79 -12.87 -15.22
CA LEU A 95 53.56 -12.29 -15.78
C LEU A 95 53.58 -12.28 -17.31
N CYS A 96 54.64 -11.77 -17.93
CA CYS A 96 54.69 -11.58 -19.39
C CYS A 96 55.59 -12.56 -20.14
N HIS A 97 56.30 -13.43 -19.44
CA HIS A 97 57.25 -14.42 -19.98
C HIS A 97 58.35 -13.83 -20.88
N LYS A 98 58.67 -12.54 -20.74
CA LYS A 98 59.84 -11.94 -21.40
C LYS A 98 61.07 -12.12 -20.51
N PRO A 99 62.27 -12.37 -21.08
CA PRO A 99 63.51 -12.42 -20.33
C PRO A 99 63.80 -11.06 -19.68
N VAL A 100 64.22 -11.06 -18.42
CA VAL A 100 64.43 -9.86 -17.60
C VAL A 100 65.84 -9.83 -17.02
N ARG A 101 66.60 -8.77 -17.32
CA ARG A 101 67.90 -8.50 -16.68
C ARG A 101 67.74 -7.96 -15.26
N TYR A 102 66.72 -7.13 -15.09
CA TYR A 102 66.36 -6.46 -13.84
C TYR A 102 65.19 -7.21 -13.21
N GLU A 103 65.52 -8.06 -12.25
CA GLU A 103 64.61 -8.99 -11.59
C GLU A 103 64.08 -8.32 -10.32
N TYR A 104 62.78 -8.04 -10.28
CA TYR A 104 62.10 -7.61 -9.06
C TYR A 104 61.36 -8.78 -8.47
N HIS A 105 61.65 -9.09 -7.20
CA HIS A 105 60.96 -10.16 -6.50
C HIS A 105 59.81 -9.55 -5.74
N VAL A 106 58.59 -9.99 -6.04
CA VAL A 106 57.39 -9.58 -5.33
C VAL A 106 56.78 -10.79 -4.63
N GLN A 107 56.18 -10.53 -3.49
CA GLN A 107 55.54 -11.52 -2.66
C GLN A 107 54.07 -11.15 -2.46
N ASN A 108 53.20 -12.16 -2.51
CA ASN A 108 51.81 -12.00 -2.11
C ASN A 108 51.72 -11.87 -0.58
N LYS A 109 51.01 -10.84 -0.11
CA LYS A 109 50.87 -10.49 1.32
C LYS A 109 50.17 -11.55 2.17
N HIS A 110 49.47 -12.50 1.55
CA HIS A 110 48.61 -13.46 2.25
C HIS A 110 49.13 -14.89 2.22
N ASN A 111 49.54 -15.38 1.05
CA ASN A 111 50.02 -16.76 0.89
C ASN A 111 51.54 -16.86 0.80
N HIS A 112 52.25 -15.73 0.87
CA HIS A 112 53.70 -15.63 0.78
C HIS A 112 54.32 -16.17 -0.52
N GLN A 113 53.50 -16.40 -1.56
CA GLN A 113 53.99 -16.79 -2.87
C GLN A 113 54.88 -15.69 -3.44
N GLU A 114 56.08 -16.07 -3.85
CA GLU A 114 57.06 -15.18 -4.48
C GLU A 114 57.02 -15.38 -5.99
N ILE A 115 57.12 -14.28 -6.73
CA ILE A 115 57.24 -14.30 -8.19
C ILE A 115 58.31 -13.30 -8.64
N VAL A 116 59.00 -13.63 -9.73
CA VAL A 116 59.95 -12.72 -10.40
C VAL A 116 59.24 -11.93 -11.49
N VAL A 117 59.35 -10.61 -11.43
CA VAL A 117 58.74 -9.69 -12.41
C VAL A 117 59.74 -8.66 -12.94
N GLY A 118 59.61 -8.34 -14.22
CA GLY A 118 60.39 -7.26 -14.84
C GLY A 118 59.84 -5.87 -14.50
N SER A 119 60.70 -4.85 -14.66
CA SER A 119 60.36 -3.43 -14.42
C SER A 119 59.05 -2.97 -15.06
N GLU A 120 58.80 -3.35 -16.32
CA GLU A 120 57.58 -2.96 -17.04
C GLU A 120 56.32 -3.60 -16.45
N CYS A 121 56.43 -4.84 -15.96
CA CYS A 121 55.31 -5.50 -15.28
C CYS A 121 55.07 -4.90 -13.89
N VAL A 122 56.12 -4.52 -13.16
CA VAL A 122 55.96 -3.79 -11.89
C VAL A 122 55.23 -2.46 -12.13
N LYS A 123 55.65 -1.67 -13.12
CA LYS A 123 55.03 -0.38 -13.45
C LYS A 123 53.55 -0.51 -13.85
N LYS A 124 53.21 -1.58 -14.58
CA LYS A 124 51.87 -1.84 -15.10
C LYS A 124 50.91 -2.44 -14.06
N PHE A 125 51.36 -3.41 -13.27
CA PHE A 125 50.48 -4.24 -12.44
C PHE A 125 50.55 -3.93 -10.96
N MET A 126 51.67 -3.38 -10.47
CA MET A 126 51.85 -3.18 -9.04
C MET A 126 51.30 -1.82 -8.61
N ASN A 127 50.82 -1.76 -7.37
CA ASN A 127 50.22 -0.56 -6.81
C ASN A 127 51.25 0.60 -6.69
N ALA A 128 50.75 1.81 -6.42
CA ALA A 128 51.62 3.00 -6.27
C ALA A 128 52.69 2.83 -5.17
N GLU A 129 52.36 2.15 -4.09
CA GLU A 129 53.26 1.85 -2.96
C GLU A 129 54.45 0.97 -3.40
N THR A 130 54.18 -0.13 -4.10
CA THR A 130 55.23 -1.04 -4.59
C THR A 130 56.13 -0.36 -5.61
N ARG A 131 55.54 0.43 -6.52
CA ARG A 131 56.31 1.20 -7.53
C ARG A 131 57.17 2.29 -6.87
N TYR A 132 56.66 2.93 -5.82
CA TYR A 132 57.42 3.90 -5.04
C TYR A 132 58.64 3.24 -4.38
N LEU A 133 58.48 2.07 -3.76
CA LEU A 133 59.58 1.33 -3.15
C LEU A 133 60.59 0.82 -4.18
N MET A 134 60.11 0.35 -5.34
CA MET A 134 60.94 -0.12 -6.45
C MET A 134 62.03 0.90 -6.84
N VAL A 135 61.64 2.16 -7.00
CA VAL A 135 62.58 3.23 -7.39
C VAL A 135 63.66 3.41 -6.33
N ILE A 136 63.27 3.51 -5.06
CA ILE A 136 64.22 3.73 -3.95
C ILE A 136 65.14 2.52 -3.78
N THR A 137 64.63 1.29 -3.90
CA THR A 137 65.47 0.08 -3.78
C THR A 137 66.52 -0.05 -4.87
N THR A 138 66.17 0.38 -6.08
CA THR A 138 67.07 0.26 -7.24
C THR A 138 68.11 1.37 -7.26
N GLU A 139 67.75 2.59 -6.87
CA GLU A 139 68.59 3.78 -7.06
C GLU A 139 69.36 4.21 -5.80
N ASP A 140 68.76 4.08 -4.62
CA ASP A 140 69.31 4.69 -3.39
C ASP A 140 69.69 3.65 -2.32
N ASN A 141 68.77 2.75 -1.98
CA ASN A 141 68.90 1.88 -0.82
C ASN A 141 68.18 0.54 -1.00
N PHE A 142 68.97 -0.51 -1.26
CA PHE A 142 68.52 -1.89 -1.36
C PHE A 142 67.63 -2.35 -0.18
N TYR A 143 67.88 -1.88 1.04
CA TYR A 143 67.14 -2.28 2.24
C TYR A 143 65.85 -1.48 2.48
N ALA A 144 65.46 -0.59 1.56
CA ALA A 144 64.31 0.30 1.73
C ALA A 144 63.00 -0.47 1.97
N VAL A 145 62.80 -1.63 1.36
CA VAL A 145 61.56 -2.42 1.58
C VAL A 145 61.47 -2.92 3.03
N ALA A 146 62.56 -3.48 3.57
CA ALA A 146 62.59 -3.93 4.97
C ALA A 146 62.43 -2.77 5.97
N GLN A 147 63.06 -1.63 5.69
CA GLN A 147 62.88 -0.40 6.48
C GLN A 147 61.43 0.10 6.42
N TYR A 148 60.83 0.12 5.24
CA TYR A 148 59.45 0.55 5.06
C TYR A 148 58.48 -0.34 5.82
N GLN A 149 58.63 -1.67 5.72
CA GLN A 149 57.81 -2.61 6.49
C GLN A 149 57.96 -2.43 8.00
N THR A 150 59.18 -2.15 8.48
CA THR A 150 59.42 -1.84 9.90
C THR A 150 58.71 -0.55 10.32
N LEU A 151 58.75 0.49 9.46
CA LEU A 151 58.06 1.76 9.72
C LEU A 151 56.55 1.59 9.73
N THR A 152 55.97 0.93 8.72
CA THR A 152 54.51 0.77 8.60
C THR A 152 53.93 -0.18 9.64
N ALA A 153 54.72 -1.10 10.18
CA ALA A 153 54.35 -1.87 11.37
C ALA A 153 54.21 -0.99 12.62
N LYS A 154 54.96 0.11 12.74
CA LYS A 154 54.85 1.08 13.84
C LYS A 154 53.85 2.19 13.57
N VAL A 155 53.72 2.61 12.31
CA VAL A 155 52.85 3.70 11.87
C VAL A 155 51.99 3.21 10.69
N PRO A 156 50.93 2.44 10.96
CA PRO A 156 50.12 1.80 9.91
C PRO A 156 49.32 2.78 9.05
N THR A 157 49.24 4.05 9.45
CA THR A 157 48.58 5.11 8.68
C THR A 157 49.45 5.69 7.57
N VAL A 158 50.77 5.46 7.57
CA VAL A 158 51.69 5.98 6.53
C VAL A 158 51.28 5.57 5.11
N PRO A 159 51.01 4.27 4.81
CA PRO A 159 50.56 3.88 3.47
C PRO A 159 49.26 4.57 3.08
N THR A 160 48.34 4.73 4.04
CA THR A 160 47.07 5.41 3.83
C THR A 160 47.28 6.88 3.44
N ILE A 161 48.12 7.60 4.19
CA ILE A 161 48.43 9.02 3.90
C ILE A 161 49.10 9.19 2.54
N MET A 162 50.05 8.32 2.21
CA MET A 162 50.84 8.46 0.99
C MET A 162 50.10 8.00 -0.26
N PHE A 163 49.27 6.95 -0.17
CA PHE A 163 48.81 6.22 -1.35
C PHE A 163 47.30 6.06 -1.49
N LYS A 164 46.48 6.29 -0.46
CA LYS A 164 45.01 6.13 -0.58
C LYS A 164 44.45 7.07 -1.65
N GLN A 165 43.56 6.52 -2.47
CA GLN A 165 42.77 7.25 -3.46
C GLN A 165 41.33 6.73 -3.47
N PRO A 166 40.30 7.60 -3.57
CA PRO A 166 40.41 9.05 -3.45
C PRO A 166 40.88 9.48 -2.05
N TRP A 167 41.72 10.51 -1.99
CA TRP A 167 42.21 11.08 -0.74
C TRP A 167 41.24 12.12 -0.21
N PHE A 168 40.58 11.83 0.91
CA PHE A 168 39.61 12.72 1.55
C PHE A 168 38.52 13.27 0.59
N PRO A 169 37.71 12.38 -0.04
CA PRO A 169 36.70 12.77 -1.03
C PRO A 169 35.63 13.72 -0.50
N GLU A 170 35.27 13.62 0.79
CA GLU A 170 34.17 14.38 1.41
C GLU A 170 34.67 15.54 2.28
N LEU A 171 35.99 15.73 2.36
CA LEU A 171 36.60 16.78 3.16
C LEU A 171 36.30 18.16 2.56
N PRO A 172 35.85 19.14 3.37
CA PRO A 172 35.48 20.45 2.85
C PRO A 172 36.68 21.20 2.23
N GLY A 173 36.37 22.07 1.26
CA GLY A 173 37.38 22.79 0.48
C GLY A 173 38.39 23.59 1.32
N ALA A 174 37.99 24.08 2.49
CA ALA A 174 38.85 24.84 3.39
C ALA A 174 40.00 24.00 3.98
N GLN A 175 39.81 22.69 4.18
CA GLN A 175 40.79 21.78 4.76
C GLN A 175 41.63 21.04 3.70
N GLN A 176 41.26 21.14 2.41
CA GLN A 176 41.99 20.50 1.31
C GLN A 176 43.48 20.91 1.21
N PRO A 177 43.87 22.18 1.40
CA PRO A 177 45.29 22.57 1.41
C PRO A 177 46.08 21.86 2.53
N GLN A 178 45.49 21.77 3.73
CA GLN A 178 46.09 21.09 4.87
C GLN A 178 46.25 19.59 4.60
N ALA A 179 45.26 18.94 3.99
CA ALA A 179 45.33 17.54 3.59
C ALA A 179 46.45 17.26 2.56
N ARG A 180 46.68 18.17 1.62
CA ARG A 180 47.79 18.08 0.66
C ARG A 180 49.14 18.24 1.35
N GLN A 181 49.25 19.20 2.26
CA GLN A 181 50.46 19.44 3.04
C GLN A 181 50.84 18.22 3.88
N VAL A 182 49.88 17.60 4.58
CA VAL A 182 50.09 16.38 5.36
C VAL A 182 50.65 15.25 4.48
N ARG A 183 50.04 15.04 3.30
CA ARG A 183 50.51 14.01 2.35
C ARG A 183 51.91 14.30 1.82
N GLN A 184 52.20 15.55 1.48
CA GLN A 184 53.51 15.98 0.99
C GLN A 184 54.60 15.80 2.06
N GLN A 185 54.36 16.31 3.28
CA GLN A 185 55.29 16.22 4.39
C GLN A 185 55.56 14.77 4.80
N THR A 186 54.51 13.96 4.92
CA THR A 186 54.65 12.53 5.20
C THR A 186 55.47 11.84 4.12
N SER A 187 55.16 12.10 2.85
CA SER A 187 55.89 11.50 1.71
C SER A 187 57.35 11.91 1.70
N GLN A 188 57.65 13.17 2.00
CA GLN A 188 59.02 13.68 2.07
C GLN A 188 59.80 13.03 3.22
N THR A 189 59.25 13.03 4.44
CA THR A 189 59.88 12.43 5.62
C THR A 189 60.15 10.93 5.39
N VAL A 190 59.17 10.19 4.88
CA VAL A 190 59.34 8.76 4.56
C VAL A 190 60.39 8.56 3.47
N THR A 191 60.35 9.34 2.38
CA THR A 191 61.33 9.21 1.29
C THR A 191 62.75 9.49 1.77
N THR A 192 62.95 10.56 2.56
CA THR A 192 64.25 10.88 3.13
C THR A 192 64.76 9.79 4.07
N TYR A 193 63.88 9.18 4.86
CA TYR A 193 64.22 8.03 5.70
C TYR A 193 64.64 6.82 4.87
N LEU A 194 63.84 6.43 3.86
CA LEU A 194 64.10 5.23 3.06
C LEU A 194 65.35 5.33 2.18
N LYS A 195 65.73 6.53 1.72
CA LYS A 195 66.98 6.74 0.97
C LYS A 195 68.23 6.59 1.85
N ARG A 196 68.10 6.70 3.18
CA ARG A 196 69.22 6.62 4.13
C ARG A 196 69.33 5.19 4.70
N LYS A 197 70.55 4.67 4.77
CA LYS A 197 70.87 3.38 5.41
C LYS A 197 70.89 3.49 6.94
N THR A 198 69.75 3.81 7.55
CA THR A 198 69.57 3.96 9.01
C THR A 198 68.53 3.00 9.59
N LYS A 199 68.72 2.59 10.85
CA LYS A 199 67.71 1.82 11.60
C LYS A 199 66.80 2.71 12.46
N GLN A 200 67.15 3.97 12.65
CA GLN A 200 66.36 4.90 13.46
C GLN A 200 65.11 5.33 12.69
N LEU A 201 63.94 5.04 13.26
CA LEU A 201 62.64 5.40 12.68
C LEU A 201 62.37 6.91 12.83
N PRO A 202 61.81 7.58 11.81
CA PRO A 202 61.53 9.02 11.83
C PRO A 202 60.22 9.34 12.56
N LEU A 203 60.01 8.76 13.75
CA LEU A 203 58.72 8.85 14.46
C LEU A 203 58.44 10.27 14.94
N HIS A 204 59.47 10.98 15.42
CA HIS A 204 59.34 12.35 15.89
C HIS A 204 59.02 13.30 14.73
N GLU A 205 59.66 13.13 13.57
CA GLU A 205 59.39 13.93 12.38
C GLU A 205 58.02 13.65 11.75
N LEU A 206 57.49 12.44 11.91
CA LEU A 206 56.15 12.07 11.41
C LEU A 206 55.02 12.57 12.32
N GLN A 207 55.26 12.72 13.62
CA GLN A 207 54.22 13.02 14.62
C GLN A 207 53.31 14.21 14.24
N PRO A 208 53.81 15.37 13.75
CA PRO A 208 52.96 16.50 13.39
C PRO A 208 51.97 16.17 12.25
N SER A 209 52.44 15.46 11.22
CA SER A 209 51.61 15.03 10.10
C SER A 209 50.57 13.99 10.53
N LEU A 210 50.93 13.09 11.46
CA LEU A 210 50.00 12.09 12.01
C LEU A 210 48.88 12.72 12.84
N THR A 211 49.20 13.66 13.72
CA THR A 211 48.20 14.41 14.50
C THR A 211 47.26 15.17 13.57
N THR A 212 47.80 15.82 12.54
CA THR A 212 47.00 16.58 11.58
C THR A 212 46.12 15.66 10.73
N TYR A 213 46.64 14.51 10.30
CA TYR A 213 45.86 13.49 9.60
C TYR A 213 44.65 13.02 10.43
N GLN A 214 44.83 12.73 11.71
CA GLN A 214 43.74 12.31 12.59
C GLN A 214 42.65 13.38 12.71
N ALA A 215 43.03 14.67 12.83
CA ALA A 215 42.07 15.77 12.85
C ALA A 215 41.27 15.85 11.54
N LEU A 216 41.93 15.68 10.39
CA LEU A 216 41.25 15.67 9.08
C LEU A 216 40.30 14.48 8.92
N VAL A 217 40.67 13.30 9.43
CA VAL A 217 39.77 12.13 9.48
C VAL A 217 38.50 12.43 10.26
N GLN A 218 38.62 13.10 11.41
CA GLN A 218 37.45 13.48 12.20
C GLN A 218 36.57 14.48 11.45
N VAL A 219 37.14 15.50 10.82
CA VAL A 219 36.39 16.47 10.02
C VAL A 219 35.62 15.81 8.90
N GLU A 220 36.24 14.89 8.14
CA GLU A 220 35.55 14.16 7.07
C GLU A 220 34.43 13.27 7.63
N ALA A 221 34.65 12.58 8.75
CA ALA A 221 33.64 11.75 9.41
C ALA A 221 32.42 12.57 9.84
N ASP A 222 32.63 13.77 10.41
CA ASP A 222 31.55 14.66 10.84
C ASP A 222 30.71 15.14 9.65
N VAL A 223 31.35 15.45 8.52
CA VAL A 223 30.66 15.84 7.27
C VAL A 223 29.82 14.71 6.72
N ILE A 224 30.37 13.49 6.66
CA ILE A 224 29.64 12.30 6.20
C ILE A 224 28.42 12.06 7.09
N ALA A 225 28.59 12.12 8.41
CA ALA A 225 27.50 11.94 9.36
C ALA A 225 26.41 13.01 9.21
N ALA A 226 26.79 14.27 9.01
CA ALA A 226 25.85 15.37 8.80
C ALA A 226 25.03 15.20 7.51
N LYS A 227 25.66 14.78 6.41
CA LYS A 227 24.98 14.48 5.14
C LYS A 227 23.96 13.35 5.29
N GLN A 228 24.34 12.25 5.94
CA GLN A 228 23.44 11.12 6.19
C GLN A 228 22.23 11.53 7.05
N ALA A 229 22.45 12.31 8.10
CA ALA A 229 21.36 12.80 8.95
C ALA A 229 20.39 13.71 8.18
N ALA A 230 20.90 14.56 7.28
CA ALA A 230 20.08 15.43 6.43
C ALA A 230 19.23 14.63 5.43
N GLU A 231 19.80 13.61 4.78
CA GLU A 231 19.08 12.73 3.87
C GLU A 231 17.95 11.98 4.56
N ILE A 232 18.22 11.39 5.74
CA ILE A 232 17.20 10.68 6.53
C ILE A 232 16.05 11.63 6.89
N LYS A 233 16.37 12.86 7.32
CA LYS A 233 15.35 13.86 7.67
C LYS A 233 14.49 14.24 6.46
N GLN A 234 15.10 14.41 5.29
CA GLN A 234 14.38 14.74 4.06
C GLN A 234 13.47 13.59 3.61
N GLN A 235 13.96 12.35 3.64
CA GLN A 235 13.16 11.18 3.28
C GLN A 235 11.96 11.01 4.21
N THR A 236 12.18 11.20 5.52
CA THR A 236 11.12 11.12 6.53
C THR A 236 10.05 12.19 6.31
N ALA A 237 10.44 13.43 5.98
CA ALA A 237 9.52 14.51 5.68
C ALA A 237 8.66 14.23 4.42
N VAL A 238 9.28 13.71 3.36
CA VAL A 238 8.57 13.32 2.13
C VAL A 238 7.58 12.20 2.40
N GLN A 239 7.95 11.22 3.22
CA GLN A 239 7.08 10.11 3.58
C GLN A 239 5.88 10.57 4.43
N HIS A 240 6.09 11.44 5.42
CA HIS A 240 5.01 12.01 6.21
C HIS A 240 4.03 12.82 5.35
N HIS A 241 4.54 13.65 4.45
CA HIS A 241 3.68 14.44 3.56
C HIS A 241 2.83 13.55 2.65
N ARG A 242 3.42 12.50 2.05
CA ARG A 242 2.67 11.53 1.23
C ARG A 242 1.57 10.82 2.02
N GLN A 243 1.85 10.43 3.26
CA GLN A 243 0.86 9.77 4.12
C GLN A 243 -0.31 10.70 4.45
N GLN A 244 -0.06 11.97 4.78
CA GLN A 244 -1.10 12.93 5.07
C GLN A 244 -2.01 13.18 3.87
N THR A 245 -1.44 13.39 2.68
CA THR A 245 -2.23 13.61 1.45
C THR A 245 -3.06 12.39 1.09
N ALA A 246 -2.52 11.18 1.25
CA ALA A 246 -3.26 9.94 1.02
C ALA A 246 -4.43 9.77 2.01
N GLN A 247 -4.21 10.09 3.30
CA GLN A 247 -5.28 10.04 4.31
C GLN A 247 -6.42 11.02 3.99
N GLN A 248 -6.08 12.27 3.61
CA GLN A 248 -7.08 13.27 3.23
C GLN A 248 -7.88 12.85 1.99
N ALA A 249 -7.22 12.31 0.97
CA ALA A 249 -7.90 11.83 -0.24
C ALA A 249 -8.87 10.66 0.06
N VAL A 250 -8.46 9.71 0.91
CA VAL A 250 -9.32 8.60 1.34
C VAL A 250 -10.54 9.11 2.11
N GLN A 251 -10.34 10.09 3.00
CA GLN A 251 -11.42 10.65 3.79
C GLN A 251 -12.42 11.44 2.93
N SER A 252 -11.93 12.29 2.02
CA SER A 252 -12.77 13.03 1.06
C SER A 252 -13.61 12.10 0.19
N ALA A 253 -13.00 11.03 -0.37
CA ALA A 253 -13.73 10.06 -1.18
C ALA A 253 -14.79 9.28 -0.40
N ALA A 254 -14.54 8.99 0.89
CA ALA A 254 -15.51 8.34 1.77
C ALA A 254 -16.72 9.27 2.05
N ASP A 255 -16.47 10.55 2.31
CA ASP A 255 -17.51 11.55 2.58
C ASP A 255 -18.37 11.83 1.33
N GLU A 256 -17.74 11.94 0.16
CA GLU A 256 -18.44 12.05 -1.13
C GLU A 256 -19.36 10.85 -1.40
N LEU A 257 -18.88 9.62 -1.14
CA LEU A 257 -19.69 8.42 -1.29
C LEU A 257 -20.91 8.45 -0.36
N ARG A 258 -20.72 8.77 0.93
CA ARG A 258 -21.79 8.73 1.93
C ARG A 258 -22.87 9.79 1.70
N THR A 259 -22.49 10.94 1.15
CA THR A 259 -23.43 12.01 0.79
C THR A 259 -24.15 11.76 -0.55
N SER A 260 -23.62 10.88 -1.39
CA SER A 260 -24.18 10.59 -2.71
C SER A 260 -25.63 10.02 -2.65
N PRO A 261 -26.52 10.42 -3.58
CA PRO A 261 -27.86 9.84 -3.68
C PRO A 261 -27.85 8.34 -4.00
N ALA A 262 -26.89 7.90 -4.84
CA ALA A 262 -26.77 6.51 -5.25
C ALA A 262 -26.47 5.58 -4.06
N TYR A 263 -25.56 5.98 -3.18
CA TYR A 263 -25.24 5.23 -1.96
C TYR A 263 -26.45 5.13 -1.03
N ARG A 264 -27.14 6.25 -0.77
CA ARG A 264 -28.33 6.27 0.09
C ARG A 264 -29.47 5.42 -0.47
N GLN A 265 -29.67 5.42 -1.80
CA GLN A 265 -30.65 4.56 -2.46
C GLN A 265 -30.27 3.08 -2.35
N TYR A 266 -28.99 2.77 -2.54
CA TYR A 266 -28.47 1.40 -2.42
C TYR A 266 -28.68 0.86 -1.00
N LEU A 267 -28.33 1.62 0.03
CA LEU A 267 -28.59 1.25 1.44
C LEU A 267 -30.07 0.99 1.71
N ARG A 268 -30.97 1.83 1.20
CA ARG A 268 -32.43 1.63 1.37
C ARG A 268 -32.89 0.32 0.72
N ARG A 269 -32.46 0.03 -0.51
CA ARG A 269 -32.84 -1.20 -1.21
C ARG A 269 -32.31 -2.46 -0.51
N LEU A 270 -31.08 -2.40 0.02
CA LEU A 270 -30.54 -3.49 0.84
C LEU A 270 -31.37 -3.68 2.12
N ALA A 271 -31.69 -2.59 2.82
CA ALA A 271 -32.54 -2.62 4.00
C ALA A 271 -33.95 -3.19 3.70
N ASP A 272 -34.56 -2.81 2.58
CA ASP A 272 -35.87 -3.34 2.16
C ASP A 272 -35.86 -4.88 2.05
N ILE A 273 -34.78 -5.46 1.53
CA ILE A 273 -34.59 -6.91 1.46
C ILE A 273 -34.34 -7.49 2.85
N ILE A 274 -33.47 -6.88 3.67
CA ILE A 274 -33.10 -7.44 4.98
C ILE A 274 -34.32 -7.49 5.92
N VAL A 275 -35.16 -6.46 5.91
CA VAL A 275 -36.30 -6.36 6.81
C VAL A 275 -37.34 -7.46 6.56
N THR A 276 -37.46 -8.00 5.34
CA THR A 276 -38.37 -9.12 5.05
C THR A 276 -37.88 -10.45 5.62
N ARG A 277 -36.63 -10.51 6.12
CA ARG A 277 -35.97 -11.71 6.68
C ARG A 277 -36.05 -12.93 5.75
N PRO A 278 -35.66 -12.78 4.47
CA PRO A 278 -35.70 -13.89 3.53
C PRO A 278 -34.67 -14.95 3.92
N ASP A 279 -34.88 -16.18 3.44
CA ASP A 279 -33.81 -17.16 3.47
C ASP A 279 -32.62 -16.71 2.60
N ARG A 280 -31.51 -17.45 2.72
CA ARG A 280 -30.25 -17.09 2.06
C ARG A 280 -30.34 -17.11 0.54
N ALA A 281 -31.13 -18.01 -0.06
CA ALA A 281 -31.26 -18.14 -1.50
C ALA A 281 -32.07 -16.96 -2.08
N ALA A 282 -33.20 -16.65 -1.45
CA ALA A 282 -34.02 -15.49 -1.80
C ALA A 282 -33.25 -14.17 -1.59
N ALA A 283 -32.49 -14.03 -0.50
CA ALA A 283 -31.63 -12.89 -0.25
C ALA A 283 -30.59 -12.68 -1.36
N LYS A 284 -29.93 -13.77 -1.80
CA LYS A 284 -28.92 -13.73 -2.87
C LYS A 284 -29.54 -13.33 -4.21
N SER A 285 -30.70 -13.88 -4.55
CA SER A 285 -31.42 -13.53 -5.77
C SER A 285 -31.82 -12.05 -5.77
N ALA A 286 -32.46 -11.58 -4.70
CA ALA A 286 -32.85 -10.18 -4.57
C ALA A 286 -31.65 -9.22 -4.61
N PHE A 287 -30.52 -9.59 -4.00
CA PHE A 287 -29.28 -8.81 -4.05
C PHE A 287 -28.73 -8.67 -5.46
N SER A 288 -28.77 -9.74 -6.27
CA SER A 288 -28.23 -9.74 -7.63
C SER A 288 -28.96 -8.77 -8.58
N ALA A 289 -30.21 -8.44 -8.29
CA ALA A 289 -30.99 -7.45 -9.03
C ALA A 289 -30.65 -5.99 -8.65
N LEU A 290 -29.81 -5.76 -7.63
CA LEU A 290 -29.46 -4.42 -7.18
C LEU A 290 -28.28 -3.84 -7.96
N LYS A 291 -28.44 -2.58 -8.38
CA LYS A 291 -27.35 -1.77 -8.94
C LYS A 291 -26.59 -1.10 -7.80
N ALA A 292 -25.34 -1.52 -7.60
CA ALA A 292 -24.43 -0.90 -6.64
C ALA A 292 -23.89 0.45 -7.16
N PRO A 293 -23.54 1.40 -6.28
CA PRO A 293 -22.83 2.62 -6.68
C PRO A 293 -21.43 2.28 -7.23
N GLN A 294 -20.90 3.14 -8.10
CA GLN A 294 -19.55 2.99 -8.64
C GLN A 294 -18.52 3.36 -7.59
N THR A 295 -17.72 2.39 -7.17
CA THR A 295 -16.64 2.55 -6.18
C THR A 295 -15.42 1.74 -6.63
N SER A 296 -14.23 2.13 -6.20
CA SER A 296 -12.98 1.42 -6.56
C SER A 296 -12.94 -0.03 -6.07
N ARG A 297 -13.69 -0.34 -5.00
CA ARG A 297 -13.94 -1.70 -4.51
C ARG A 297 -15.43 -1.88 -4.20
N PRO A 298 -16.00 -3.07 -4.44
CA PRO A 298 -17.40 -3.34 -4.13
C PRO A 298 -17.65 -3.22 -2.62
N LEU A 299 -18.73 -2.53 -2.24
CA LEU A 299 -19.08 -2.28 -0.84
C LEU A 299 -19.46 -3.55 -0.09
N VAL A 300 -20.16 -4.46 -0.75
CA VAL A 300 -20.58 -5.76 -0.23
C VAL A 300 -20.81 -6.71 -1.40
N ASN A 301 -20.51 -7.99 -1.21
CA ASN A 301 -20.82 -9.03 -2.18
C ASN A 301 -22.01 -9.90 -1.72
N ALA A 302 -22.53 -10.73 -2.63
CA ALA A 302 -23.73 -11.52 -2.37
C ALA A 302 -23.59 -12.50 -1.18
N TYR A 303 -22.39 -13.05 -0.97
CA TYR A 303 -22.11 -13.95 0.16
C TYR A 303 -22.17 -13.18 1.49
N GLN A 304 -21.47 -12.05 1.56
CA GLN A 304 -21.45 -11.16 2.72
C GLN A 304 -22.86 -10.64 3.04
N PHE A 305 -23.62 -10.24 2.02
CA PHE A 305 -24.99 -9.80 2.18
C PHE A 305 -25.90 -10.90 2.75
N GLY A 306 -25.80 -12.14 2.25
CA GLY A 306 -26.55 -13.27 2.82
C GLY A 306 -26.24 -13.54 4.29
N LEU A 307 -24.99 -13.33 4.71
CA LEU A 307 -24.60 -13.42 6.13
C LEU A 307 -25.21 -12.28 6.96
N MET A 308 -25.23 -11.05 6.45
CA MET A 308 -25.89 -9.92 7.11
C MET A 308 -27.38 -10.16 7.32
N VAL A 309 -28.07 -10.70 6.31
CA VAL A 309 -29.50 -11.07 6.42
C VAL A 309 -29.71 -12.10 7.53
N THR A 310 -28.84 -13.13 7.58
CA THR A 310 -28.91 -14.17 8.62
C THR A 310 -28.66 -13.60 10.01
N GLU A 311 -27.62 -12.77 10.17
CA GLU A 311 -27.27 -12.11 11.43
C GLU A 311 -28.40 -11.20 11.92
N TYR A 312 -28.97 -10.40 11.02
CA TYR A 312 -30.09 -9.51 11.34
C TYR A 312 -31.34 -10.30 11.72
N THR A 313 -31.60 -11.42 11.06
CA THR A 313 -32.72 -12.31 11.38
C THR A 313 -32.61 -12.86 12.80
N GLN A 314 -31.39 -13.21 13.24
CA GLN A 314 -31.12 -13.76 14.57
C GLN A 314 -31.09 -12.71 15.67
N THR A 315 -30.52 -11.53 15.40
CA THR A 315 -30.15 -10.56 16.45
C THR A 315 -30.89 -9.22 16.35
N GLY A 316 -31.56 -8.94 15.23
CA GLY A 316 -32.14 -7.64 14.91
C GLY A 316 -31.09 -6.54 14.68
N GLN A 317 -29.83 -6.89 14.49
CA GLN A 317 -28.71 -5.97 14.25
C GLN A 317 -27.73 -6.55 13.23
N ILE A 318 -27.04 -5.66 12.51
CA ILE A 318 -25.92 -6.01 11.63
C ILE A 318 -24.65 -5.55 12.36
N GLN A 319 -23.88 -6.50 12.90
CA GLN A 319 -22.69 -6.23 13.72
C GLN A 319 -21.40 -6.76 13.08
N VAL A 320 -21.52 -7.72 12.15
CA VAL A 320 -20.41 -8.14 11.29
C VAL A 320 -19.26 -8.76 12.09
N ARG A 321 -19.58 -9.54 13.14
CA ARG A 321 -18.56 -10.25 13.96
C ARG A 321 -17.70 -11.23 13.16
N ARG A 322 -18.12 -11.63 11.95
CA ARG A 322 -17.47 -12.66 11.12
C ARG A 322 -16.92 -12.16 9.76
N LEU A 323 -16.97 -10.86 9.44
CA LEU A 323 -16.48 -10.33 8.15
C LEU A 323 -15.50 -9.17 8.35
N ALA A 324 -14.25 -9.50 8.66
CA ALA A 324 -13.17 -8.54 8.94
C ALA A 324 -12.79 -7.60 7.78
N MET A 325 -13.36 -7.79 6.57
CA MET A 325 -12.97 -7.07 5.35
C MET A 325 -13.99 -6.02 4.88
N LEU A 326 -15.10 -5.82 5.60
CA LEU A 326 -16.10 -4.82 5.22
C LEU A 326 -15.82 -3.46 5.84
N ASN A 327 -16.16 -2.40 5.10
CA ASN A 327 -16.08 -1.03 5.61
C ASN A 327 -17.06 -0.86 6.79
N ARG A 328 -16.55 -0.41 7.94
CA ARG A 328 -17.32 -0.25 9.18
C ARG A 328 -18.43 0.79 9.06
N ASP A 329 -18.19 1.88 8.34
CA ASP A 329 -19.18 2.95 8.15
C ASP A 329 -20.33 2.45 7.29
N PHE A 330 -20.05 1.68 6.23
CA PHE A 330 -21.09 1.06 5.41
C PHE A 330 -22.01 0.15 6.24
N VAL A 331 -21.40 -0.68 7.10
CA VAL A 331 -22.15 -1.59 7.98
C VAL A 331 -23.01 -0.81 8.97
N ALA A 332 -22.45 0.23 9.60
CA ALA A 332 -23.16 1.06 10.56
C ALA A 332 -24.35 1.78 9.90
N ASP A 333 -24.12 2.41 8.74
CA ASP A 333 -25.14 3.09 7.96
C ASP A 333 -26.27 2.12 7.57
N LEU A 334 -25.93 0.92 7.06
CA LEU A 334 -26.91 -0.10 6.69
C LEU A 334 -27.70 -0.60 7.89
N ASN A 335 -27.05 -0.87 9.02
CA ASN A 335 -27.71 -1.29 10.25
C ASN A 335 -28.73 -0.25 10.74
N GLN A 336 -28.35 1.03 10.73
CA GLN A 336 -29.21 2.13 11.14
C GLN A 336 -30.45 2.24 10.23
N VAL A 337 -30.25 2.25 8.92
CA VAL A 337 -31.35 2.33 7.94
C VAL A 337 -32.28 1.12 8.09
N THR A 338 -31.72 -0.08 8.24
CA THR A 338 -32.48 -1.33 8.41
C THR A 338 -33.31 -1.30 9.69
N LYS A 339 -32.73 -0.94 10.84
CA LYS A 339 -33.46 -0.82 12.12
C LYS A 339 -34.59 0.21 12.05
N ALA A 340 -34.31 1.38 11.48
CA ALA A 340 -35.31 2.43 11.34
C ALA A 340 -36.46 2.01 10.42
N LEU A 341 -36.16 1.28 9.34
CA LEU A 341 -37.17 0.72 8.45
C LEU A 341 -37.97 -0.39 9.14
N ASP A 342 -37.31 -1.33 9.81
CA ASP A 342 -37.95 -2.45 10.49
C ASP A 342 -38.92 -1.96 11.58
N GLN A 343 -38.46 -1.03 12.42
CA GLN A 343 -39.29 -0.42 13.46
C GLN A 343 -40.52 0.26 12.85
N ARG A 344 -40.34 0.96 11.72
CA ARG A 344 -41.44 1.65 11.03
C ARG A 344 -42.45 0.66 10.47
N GLN A 345 -42.01 -0.35 9.74
CA GLN A 345 -42.90 -1.35 9.16
C GLN A 345 -43.60 -2.17 10.24
N THR A 346 -42.89 -2.51 11.32
CA THR A 346 -43.47 -3.17 12.50
C THR A 346 -44.55 -2.30 13.14
N THR A 347 -44.30 -1.00 13.33
CA THR A 347 -45.29 -0.08 13.91
C THR A 347 -46.52 0.00 13.02
N ARG A 348 -46.30 0.19 11.72
CA ARG A 348 -47.34 0.25 10.70
C ARG A 348 -48.19 -1.02 10.65
N PHE A 349 -47.59 -2.20 10.74
CA PHE A 349 -48.33 -3.46 10.76
C PHE A 349 -49.38 -3.48 11.87
N TYR A 350 -49.01 -3.09 13.10
CA TYR A 350 -49.96 -3.05 14.21
C TYR A 350 -50.97 -1.90 14.11
N ASP A 351 -50.60 -0.75 13.51
CA ASP A 351 -51.58 0.29 13.18
C ASP A 351 -52.61 -0.23 12.19
N ASP A 352 -52.17 -0.98 11.18
CA ASP A 352 -53.03 -1.54 10.14
C ASP A 352 -53.93 -2.67 10.68
N ILE A 353 -53.47 -3.50 11.63
CA ILE A 353 -54.36 -4.43 12.36
C ILE A 353 -55.45 -3.66 13.09
N PHE A 354 -55.06 -2.67 13.91
CA PHE A 354 -56.01 -1.90 14.71
C PHE A 354 -57.04 -1.19 13.83
N ASN A 355 -56.56 -0.50 12.79
CA ASN A 355 -57.40 0.23 11.86
C ASN A 355 -58.32 -0.71 11.08
N SER A 356 -57.82 -1.83 10.57
CA SER A 356 -58.64 -2.75 9.78
C SER A 356 -59.68 -3.51 10.60
N CYS A 357 -59.48 -3.69 11.91
CA CYS A 357 -60.45 -4.37 12.78
C CYS A 357 -61.47 -3.41 13.39
N TRP A 358 -61.05 -2.19 13.74
CA TRP A 358 -61.89 -1.27 14.52
C TRP A 358 -61.84 0.17 14.05
N GLY A 359 -60.66 0.63 13.62
CA GLY A 359 -60.45 2.04 13.31
C GLY A 359 -61.11 2.54 12.03
N TRP A 360 -61.30 1.69 11.03
CA TRP A 360 -61.83 2.08 9.73
C TRP A 360 -63.27 1.62 9.53
N ASP A 361 -64.09 2.53 9.02
CA ASP A 361 -65.45 2.25 8.57
C ASP A 361 -65.41 1.77 7.11
N TYR A 362 -65.49 0.46 6.91
CA TYR A 362 -65.50 -0.13 5.57
C TYR A 362 -66.91 -0.14 4.98
N HIS A 363 -67.05 0.41 3.77
CA HIS A 363 -68.32 0.36 3.01
C HIS A 363 -68.64 -1.02 2.44
N GLN A 364 -67.61 -1.83 2.22
CA GLN A 364 -67.73 -3.18 1.65
C GLN A 364 -66.86 -4.15 2.45
N ALA A 365 -67.46 -5.24 2.94
CA ALA A 365 -66.75 -6.27 3.69
C ALA A 365 -65.59 -6.90 2.89
N ALA A 366 -65.71 -6.98 1.56
CA ALA A 366 -64.65 -7.47 0.68
C ALA A 366 -63.36 -6.63 0.77
N THR A 367 -63.50 -5.32 0.98
CA THR A 367 -62.37 -4.38 1.11
C THR A 367 -61.61 -4.58 2.41
N GLN A 368 -62.32 -4.87 3.51
CA GLN A 368 -61.74 -5.21 4.80
C GLN A 368 -60.98 -6.53 4.72
N ARG A 369 -61.61 -7.56 4.14
CA ARG A 369 -60.98 -8.86 3.88
C ARG A 369 -59.70 -8.73 3.05
N THR A 370 -59.71 -7.90 2.01
CA THR A 370 -58.53 -7.61 1.18
C THR A 370 -57.38 -7.00 1.99
N ASP A 371 -57.67 -6.13 2.97
CA ASP A 371 -56.62 -5.61 3.85
C ASP A 371 -56.03 -6.68 4.77
N TRP A 372 -56.87 -7.56 5.31
CA TRP A 372 -56.41 -8.68 6.11
C TRP A 372 -55.54 -9.62 5.30
N GLU A 373 -55.93 -9.97 4.07
CA GLU A 373 -55.10 -10.77 3.15
C GLU A 373 -53.75 -10.10 2.85
N ARG A 374 -53.73 -8.77 2.66
CA ARG A 374 -52.48 -8.01 2.53
C ARG A 374 -51.63 -8.07 3.80
N LEU A 375 -52.23 -8.02 4.99
CA LEU A 375 -51.49 -8.12 6.25
C LEU A 375 -50.92 -9.52 6.45
N LEU A 376 -51.66 -10.56 6.09
CA LEU A 376 -51.22 -11.97 6.10
C LEU A 376 -50.05 -12.22 5.15
N SER A 377 -49.94 -11.48 4.05
CA SER A 377 -48.80 -11.57 3.13
C SER A 377 -47.52 -10.93 3.67
N THR A 378 -47.54 -10.30 4.86
CA THR A 378 -46.35 -9.71 5.49
C THR A 378 -45.69 -10.69 6.44
N ARG A 379 -44.40 -10.45 6.73
CA ARG A 379 -43.62 -11.29 7.66
C ARG A 379 -44.21 -11.39 9.07
N TRP A 380 -44.98 -10.39 9.51
CA TRP A 380 -45.64 -10.39 10.82
C TRP A 380 -46.98 -11.13 10.79
N GLY A 381 -47.60 -11.24 9.61
CA GLY A 381 -48.90 -11.88 9.41
C GLY A 381 -48.85 -13.38 9.13
N HIS A 382 -47.69 -13.96 8.80
CA HIS A 382 -47.57 -15.39 8.46
C HIS A 382 -48.03 -16.37 9.54
N ALA A 383 -48.02 -15.96 10.81
CA ALA A 383 -48.51 -16.78 11.93
C ALA A 383 -50.00 -16.58 12.23
N LEU A 384 -50.66 -15.66 11.54
CA LEU A 384 -52.08 -15.36 11.69
C LEU A 384 -52.89 -16.04 10.58
N SER A 385 -54.20 -16.08 10.75
CA SER A 385 -55.13 -16.57 9.75
C SER A 385 -56.23 -15.54 9.50
N LEU A 386 -56.99 -15.72 8.42
CA LEU A 386 -58.14 -14.86 8.17
C LEU A 386 -59.20 -14.99 9.28
N ALA A 387 -59.43 -16.20 9.77
CA ALA A 387 -60.34 -16.46 10.89
C ALA A 387 -59.91 -15.72 12.17
N TRP A 388 -58.60 -15.57 12.40
CA TRP A 388 -58.08 -14.78 13.52
C TRP A 388 -58.51 -13.31 13.42
N PHE A 389 -58.45 -12.72 12.22
CA PHE A 389 -58.90 -11.34 11.99
C PHE A 389 -60.42 -11.22 12.12
N GLU A 390 -61.19 -12.16 11.56
CA GLU A 390 -62.64 -12.18 11.65
C GLU A 390 -63.12 -12.25 13.11
N GLN A 391 -62.53 -13.10 13.94
CA GLN A 391 -62.84 -13.21 15.37
C GLN A 391 -62.41 -11.98 16.17
N LEU A 392 -61.25 -11.38 15.84
CA LEU A 392 -60.77 -10.17 16.48
C LEU A 392 -61.70 -8.97 16.19
N ALA A 393 -62.17 -8.83 14.94
CA ALA A 393 -63.05 -7.75 14.53
C ALA A 393 -64.45 -7.82 15.17
N GLN A 394 -64.88 -9.00 15.64
CA GLN A 394 -66.13 -9.16 16.41
C GLN A 394 -66.04 -8.58 17.83
N GLN A 395 -64.83 -8.32 18.33
CA GLN A 395 -64.64 -7.72 19.65
C GLN A 395 -64.77 -6.20 19.52
N THR A 396 -65.78 -5.60 20.14
CA THR A 396 -66.15 -4.19 19.91
C THR A 396 -65.88 -3.25 21.09
N THR A 397 -65.42 -3.75 22.24
CA THR A 397 -65.04 -2.92 23.39
C THR A 397 -63.58 -3.13 23.78
N PRO A 398 -62.88 -2.11 24.31
CA PRO A 398 -61.47 -2.24 24.71
C PRO A 398 -61.19 -3.41 25.68
N ASP A 399 -62.12 -3.70 26.57
CA ASP A 399 -62.00 -4.78 27.56
C ASP A 399 -62.10 -6.15 26.90
N THR A 400 -63.11 -6.37 26.04
CA THR A 400 -63.27 -7.66 25.32
C THR A 400 -62.12 -7.88 24.33
N ILE A 401 -61.66 -6.82 23.66
CA ILE A 401 -60.50 -6.88 22.77
C ILE A 401 -59.24 -7.29 23.55
N THR A 402 -58.99 -6.66 24.70
CA THR A 402 -57.80 -6.95 25.52
C THR A 402 -57.82 -8.39 26.05
N ALA A 403 -58.98 -8.85 26.54
CA ALA A 403 -59.15 -10.23 27.01
C ALA A 403 -58.91 -11.26 25.88
N TRP A 404 -59.43 -10.99 24.68
CA TRP A 404 -59.23 -11.86 23.53
C TRP A 404 -57.76 -11.91 23.10
N LEU A 405 -57.08 -10.75 23.03
CA LEU A 405 -55.67 -10.68 22.67
C LEU A 405 -54.77 -11.45 23.64
N GLN A 406 -55.10 -11.48 24.94
CA GLN A 406 -54.35 -12.27 25.93
C GLN A 406 -54.35 -13.76 25.64
N GLN A 407 -55.43 -14.29 25.05
CA GLN A 407 -55.59 -15.71 24.74
C GLN A 407 -55.06 -16.08 23.35
N HIS A 408 -55.12 -15.16 22.39
CA HIS A 408 -54.93 -15.49 20.96
C HIS A 408 -53.80 -14.73 20.26
N ALA A 409 -53.10 -13.80 20.93
CA ALA A 409 -52.02 -13.01 20.33
C ALA A 409 -50.68 -13.22 21.04
N THR A 410 -49.59 -12.98 20.31
CA THR A 410 -48.23 -13.00 20.91
C THR A 410 -48.05 -11.85 21.90
N ALA A 411 -47.15 -12.01 22.88
CA ALA A 411 -46.87 -10.97 23.88
C ALA A 411 -46.54 -9.60 23.26
N THR A 412 -45.79 -9.58 22.14
CA THR A 412 -45.51 -8.33 21.41
C THR A 412 -46.77 -7.71 20.82
N MET A 413 -47.64 -8.51 20.20
CA MET A 413 -48.88 -8.02 19.62
C MET A 413 -49.84 -7.50 20.69
N GLN A 414 -49.98 -8.22 21.80
CA GLN A 414 -50.73 -7.78 22.98
C GLN A 414 -50.26 -6.40 23.44
N GLN A 415 -48.96 -6.24 23.68
CA GLN A 415 -48.39 -4.96 24.13
C GLN A 415 -48.63 -3.82 23.11
N LYS A 416 -48.46 -4.10 21.82
CA LYS A 416 -48.58 -3.09 20.76
C LYS A 416 -50.03 -2.67 20.53
N LEU A 417 -50.98 -3.60 20.54
CA LEU A 417 -52.40 -3.28 20.36
C LEU A 417 -53.01 -2.67 21.63
N ALA A 418 -52.64 -3.14 22.83
CA ALA A 418 -53.06 -2.52 24.10
C ALA A 418 -52.66 -1.04 24.18
N ARG A 419 -51.46 -0.68 23.72
CA ARG A 419 -51.03 0.72 23.63
C ARG A 419 -51.94 1.55 22.72
N ARG A 420 -52.43 0.98 21.62
CA ARG A 420 -53.32 1.67 20.68
C ARG A 420 -54.72 1.82 21.24
N LEU A 421 -55.26 0.76 21.85
CA LEU A 421 -56.55 0.79 22.55
C LEU A 421 -56.57 1.86 23.64
N LYS A 422 -55.48 1.99 24.41
CA LYS A 422 -55.34 3.06 25.43
C LYS A 422 -55.31 4.46 24.82
N ALA A 423 -54.67 4.62 23.66
CA ALA A 423 -54.57 5.89 22.96
C ALA A 423 -55.86 6.28 22.22
N GLN A 424 -56.64 5.28 21.78
CA GLN A 424 -57.88 5.43 21.01
C GLN A 424 -59.02 4.62 21.68
N PRO A 425 -59.51 5.03 22.87
CA PRO A 425 -60.54 4.27 23.60
C PRO A 425 -61.88 4.24 22.87
N ALA A 426 -62.16 5.25 22.04
CA ALA A 426 -63.33 5.30 21.15
C ALA A 426 -63.13 4.53 19.84
N LEU A 427 -62.05 3.73 19.72
CA LEU A 427 -61.70 2.95 18.53
C LEU A 427 -61.59 3.77 17.24
N LYS A 428 -61.24 5.06 17.35
CA LYS A 428 -60.99 5.92 16.18
C LYS A 428 -59.72 5.49 15.45
N PRO A 429 -59.62 5.74 14.12
CA PRO A 429 -58.45 5.39 13.35
C PRO A 429 -57.16 5.95 13.97
N VAL A 430 -56.10 5.14 13.94
CA VAL A 430 -54.74 5.63 14.15
C VAL A 430 -54.31 6.28 12.83
N PRO A 431 -54.16 7.63 12.79
CA PRO A 431 -53.90 8.32 11.54
C PRO A 431 -52.49 8.04 11.04
N ARG A 432 -52.37 7.85 9.73
CA ARG A 432 -51.07 7.62 9.08
C ARG A 432 -50.38 8.96 8.82
N GLN A 433 -49.11 9.04 9.22
CA GLN A 433 -48.29 10.25 9.03
C GLN A 433 -47.51 10.27 7.71
N ARG A 434 -47.69 9.24 6.86
CA ARG A 434 -47.07 9.13 5.54
C ARG A 434 -48.02 8.43 4.59
N LEU A 435 -47.90 8.78 3.31
CA LEU A 435 -48.72 8.24 2.24
C LEU A 435 -47.83 7.91 1.02
N THR A 436 -47.92 6.67 0.53
CA THR A 436 -47.34 6.27 -0.76
C THR A 436 -48.36 6.41 -1.88
N LYS A 437 -47.89 6.52 -3.13
CA LYS A 437 -48.77 6.57 -4.31
C LYS A 437 -49.76 5.40 -4.38
N ARG A 438 -49.33 4.18 -3.99
CA ARG A 438 -50.19 2.99 -3.96
C ARG A 438 -51.29 3.10 -2.91
N GLU A 439 -50.97 3.64 -1.74
CA GLU A 439 -51.95 3.85 -0.67
C GLU A 439 -52.97 4.92 -1.04
N LEU A 440 -52.53 6.00 -1.70
CA LEU A 440 -53.45 7.02 -2.20
C LEU A 440 -54.43 6.43 -3.21
N ARG A 441 -53.95 5.62 -4.17
CA ARG A 441 -54.82 4.90 -5.11
C ARG A 441 -55.80 3.98 -4.38
N THR A 442 -55.30 3.18 -3.43
CA THR A 442 -56.13 2.27 -2.64
C THR A 442 -57.21 3.04 -1.86
N PHE A 443 -56.88 4.21 -1.32
CA PHE A 443 -57.86 5.09 -0.68
C PHE A 443 -58.91 5.59 -1.67
N CYS A 444 -58.48 6.12 -2.82
CA CYS A 444 -59.39 6.60 -3.85
C CYS A 444 -60.34 5.50 -4.36
N ASP A 445 -59.81 4.31 -4.66
CA ASP A 445 -60.59 3.18 -5.17
C ASP A 445 -61.69 2.75 -4.20
N ARG A 446 -61.51 2.99 -2.90
CA ARG A 446 -62.45 2.60 -1.84
C ARG A 446 -63.46 3.68 -1.50
N GLU A 447 -62.99 4.91 -1.38
CA GLU A 447 -63.78 5.99 -0.78
C GLU A 447 -64.47 6.87 -1.81
N VAL A 448 -63.95 6.97 -3.05
CA VAL A 448 -64.49 7.92 -4.04
C VAL A 448 -65.92 7.59 -4.47
N ALA A 449 -66.22 6.31 -4.73
CA ALA A 449 -67.57 5.90 -5.10
C ALA A 449 -68.55 5.87 -3.92
N ALA A 450 -68.04 5.87 -2.68
CA ALA A 450 -68.83 5.74 -1.47
C ALA A 450 -69.04 7.07 -0.72
N SER A 451 -68.26 8.09 -1.06
CA SER A 451 -68.46 9.46 -0.59
C SER A 451 -69.58 10.16 -1.37
N ALA A 452 -70.48 10.84 -0.66
CA ALA A 452 -71.59 11.57 -1.26
C ALA A 452 -71.15 12.86 -1.99
N ASP A 453 -70.07 13.49 -1.51
CA ASP A 453 -69.47 14.68 -2.09
C ASP A 453 -67.96 14.75 -1.81
N ALA A 454 -67.30 15.74 -2.43
CA ALA A 454 -65.86 15.96 -2.26
C ALA A 454 -65.48 16.30 -0.81
N THR A 455 -66.36 16.98 -0.06
CA THR A 455 -66.14 17.33 1.35
C THR A 455 -66.15 16.09 2.26
N ALA A 456 -67.02 15.13 1.99
CA ALA A 456 -67.05 13.85 2.69
C ALA A 456 -65.80 13.01 2.38
N LEU A 457 -65.30 13.05 1.13
CA LEU A 457 -64.05 12.40 0.75
C LEU A 457 -62.84 13.00 1.47
N THR A 458 -62.73 14.33 1.53
CA THR A 458 -61.62 15.01 2.21
C THR A 458 -61.67 14.79 3.71
N ALA A 459 -62.84 14.90 4.34
CA ALA A 459 -63.00 14.61 5.77
C ALA A 459 -62.56 13.18 6.11
N ARG A 460 -62.95 12.18 5.30
CA ARG A 460 -62.49 10.80 5.45
C ARG A 460 -60.98 10.68 5.30
N PHE A 461 -60.39 11.35 4.32
CA PHE A 461 -58.93 11.37 4.16
C PHE A 461 -58.22 11.93 5.40
N GLU A 462 -58.72 13.01 5.99
CA GLU A 462 -58.14 13.64 7.18
C GLU A 462 -58.25 12.78 8.44
N THR A 463 -59.28 11.95 8.55
CA THR A 463 -59.36 10.95 9.64
C THR A 463 -58.31 9.85 9.50
N MET A 464 -57.99 9.44 8.27
CA MET A 464 -57.06 8.34 7.98
C MET A 464 -55.60 8.81 7.87
N TYR A 465 -55.35 10.05 7.48
CA TYR A 465 -54.03 10.59 7.17
C TYR A 465 -53.80 11.97 7.78
N GLN A 466 -52.71 12.09 8.55
CA GLN A 466 -52.21 13.32 9.15
C GLN A 466 -50.79 13.59 8.64
N LEU A 467 -50.69 14.12 7.43
CA LEU A 467 -49.41 14.44 6.77
C LEU A 467 -48.88 15.81 7.23
N PRO A 468 -47.60 16.15 6.96
CA PRO A 468 -47.10 17.51 7.12
C PRO A 468 -47.98 18.51 6.38
N ALA A 469 -48.24 19.68 6.97
CA ALA A 469 -49.25 20.64 6.50
C ALA A 469 -49.19 20.94 4.99
N THR A 470 -47.98 21.13 4.44
CA THR A 470 -47.78 21.38 3.00
C THR A 470 -48.18 20.19 2.13
N GLN A 471 -47.85 18.97 2.55
CA GLN A 471 -48.24 17.75 1.84
C GLN A 471 -49.73 17.48 1.98
N GLN A 472 -50.29 17.72 3.17
CA GLN A 472 -51.72 17.56 3.41
C GLN A 472 -52.54 18.44 2.47
N ALA A 473 -52.20 19.73 2.35
CA ALA A 473 -52.90 20.67 1.47
C ALA A 473 -52.90 20.20 0.00
N VAL A 474 -51.72 19.81 -0.52
CA VAL A 474 -51.58 19.31 -1.90
C VAL A 474 -52.40 18.03 -2.12
N MET A 475 -52.42 17.12 -1.15
CA MET A 475 -53.21 15.88 -1.26
C MET A 475 -54.71 16.14 -1.23
N LEU A 476 -55.20 17.04 -0.37
CA LEU A 476 -56.60 17.41 -0.31
C LEU A 476 -57.07 18.08 -1.61
N GLU A 477 -56.25 18.98 -2.16
CA GLU A 477 -56.49 19.58 -3.47
C GLU A 477 -56.55 18.50 -4.58
N THR A 478 -55.58 17.58 -4.60
CA THR A 478 -55.54 16.46 -5.55
C THR A 478 -56.78 15.57 -5.45
N LEU A 479 -57.26 15.28 -4.23
CA LEU A 479 -58.45 14.47 -4.00
C LEU A 479 -59.73 15.13 -4.49
N ASN A 480 -59.88 16.44 -4.25
CA ASN A 480 -61.01 17.21 -4.77
C ASN A 480 -61.06 17.16 -6.30
N TYR A 481 -59.92 17.36 -6.97
CA TYR A 481 -59.84 17.25 -8.42
C TYR A 481 -60.16 15.84 -8.92
N TYR A 482 -59.62 14.82 -8.27
CA TYR A 482 -59.89 13.42 -8.64
C TYR A 482 -61.38 13.07 -8.50
N TYR A 483 -62.04 13.54 -7.43
CA TYR A 483 -63.46 13.33 -7.22
C TYR A 483 -64.32 13.97 -8.33
N VAL A 484 -64.04 15.23 -8.68
CA VAL A 484 -64.74 15.96 -9.75
C VAL A 484 -64.55 15.27 -11.11
N ALA A 485 -63.32 14.81 -11.40
CA ALA A 485 -63.01 14.12 -12.65
C ALA A 485 -63.81 12.82 -12.84
N GLN A 486 -64.09 12.08 -11.76
CA GLN A 486 -64.86 10.83 -11.81
C GLN A 486 -66.38 11.05 -11.89
N HIS A 487 -66.89 12.20 -11.45
CA HIS A 487 -68.34 12.46 -11.32
C HIS A 487 -68.90 13.52 -12.29
N SER A 488 -68.05 14.19 -13.09
CA SER A 488 -68.51 15.16 -14.10
C SER A 488 -68.60 14.55 -15.50
N ALA A 489 -69.79 14.63 -16.12
CA ALA A 489 -70.02 14.20 -17.50
C ALA A 489 -69.66 15.29 -18.55
N THR A 490 -69.55 16.56 -18.14
CA THR A 490 -69.38 17.71 -19.06
C THR A 490 -68.02 18.39 -18.98
N ASP A 491 -67.19 18.10 -17.97
CA ASP A 491 -65.91 18.79 -17.74
C ASP A 491 -64.68 17.86 -17.79
N HIS A 492 -64.85 16.71 -18.44
CA HIS A 492 -63.84 15.66 -18.52
C HIS A 492 -62.54 16.14 -19.20
N GLN A 493 -62.63 17.06 -20.18
CA GLN A 493 -61.48 17.56 -20.93
C GLN A 493 -60.63 18.61 -20.19
N ALA A 494 -61.22 19.43 -19.31
CA ALA A 494 -60.46 20.38 -18.49
C ALA A 494 -59.74 19.65 -17.36
N ALA A 495 -60.40 18.68 -16.72
CA ALA A 495 -59.84 17.83 -15.68
C ALA A 495 -58.67 16.96 -16.19
N LEU A 496 -58.79 16.35 -17.38
CA LEU A 496 -57.74 15.51 -17.99
C LEU A 496 -56.46 16.29 -18.40
N LYS A 497 -56.58 17.56 -18.80
CA LYS A 497 -55.43 18.39 -19.21
C LYS A 497 -54.49 18.74 -18.05
N GLN A 498 -55.00 18.85 -16.83
CA GLN A 498 -54.17 19.11 -15.64
C GLN A 498 -53.75 17.83 -14.89
N LEU A 499 -54.51 16.74 -14.99
CA LEU A 499 -54.13 15.42 -14.43
C LEU A 499 -52.87 14.83 -15.07
N GLN A 500 -52.61 15.13 -16.36
CA GLN A 500 -51.36 14.75 -17.04
C GLN A 500 -50.11 15.41 -16.46
N TRP A 501 -50.25 16.53 -15.72
CA TRP A 501 -49.13 17.22 -15.08
C TRP A 501 -48.72 16.57 -13.73
N LEU A 502 -49.66 15.91 -13.05
CA LEU A 502 -49.45 15.29 -11.73
C LEU A 502 -49.08 13.79 -11.78
N LEU A 503 -49.22 13.14 -12.94
CA LEU A 503 -48.93 11.72 -13.14
C LEU A 503 -47.57 11.42 -13.81
N LYS A 504 -46.77 12.45 -14.16
CA LYS A 504 -45.36 12.27 -14.52
C LYS A 504 -44.47 12.18 -13.29
#